data_AF-A0A9P0JPE4-F1
#
_entry.id   AF-A0A9P0JPE4-F1
#
_cell.length_a   1.000
_cell.length_b   1.000
_cell.length_c   1.000
_cell.angle_alpha   90.00
_cell.angle_beta   90.00
_cell.angle_gamma   90.00
#
_symmetry.space_group_name_H-M   'P 1'
#
loop_
_entity.id
_entity.type
_entity.pdbx_description
1 polymer ?
#
loop_
_entity_poly.entity_id
_entity_poly.type
_entity_poly.pdbx_seq_one_letter_code
_entity_poly.pdbx_strand_id
1 'polypeptide(L)'
;MRDEELAEIISDVKAFIKKLEFWEQNLIDGDTVHFPDLSQKISQSPLESYDSKYHVEIVSNMKDNFKNRFKDFNEIAIVVQFVVSPFMEIDIQQFATSVTQNLSEDIAATEMEVIAFQNEFKIISLKYKMYLVFSK
;
A
#
# COMPACT_ATOMS: atom_id res chain seq x y z
N MET A 1 1.32 -2.52 20.23
CA MET A 1 1.06 -1.77 18.99
C MET A 1 -0.44 -1.78 18.81
N ARG A 2 -1.05 -0.61 18.67
CA ARG A 2 -2.50 -0.49 18.39
C ARG A 2 -2.74 -0.73 16.89
N ASP A 3 -3.94 -1.14 16.50
CA ASP A 3 -4.26 -1.46 15.10
C ASP A 3 -4.06 -0.27 14.16
N GLU A 4 -4.36 0.95 14.65
CA GLU A 4 -4.13 2.21 13.94
C GLU A 4 -2.63 2.46 13.69
N GLU A 5 -1.78 2.24 14.70
CA GLU A 5 -0.31 2.39 14.56
C GLU A 5 0.26 1.39 13.55
N LEU A 6 -0.26 0.16 13.54
CA LEU A 6 0.13 -0.85 12.55
C LEU A 6 -0.29 -0.42 11.14
N ALA A 7 -1.51 0.09 10.97
CA ALA A 7 -1.99 0.57 9.68
C ALA A 7 -1.15 1.75 9.14
N GLU A 8 -0.76 2.68 10.01
CA GLU A 8 0.14 3.79 9.67
C GLU A 8 1.50 3.28 9.20
N ILE A 9 2.12 2.36 9.94
CA ILE A 9 3.41 1.77 9.57
C ILE A 9 3.32 1.05 8.21
N ILE A 10 2.29 0.24 8.00
CA ILE A 10 2.06 -0.45 6.72
C ILE A 10 1.92 0.58 5.58
N SER A 11 1.15 1.65 5.81
CA SER A 11 0.96 2.74 4.84
C SER A 11 2.28 3.43 4.50
N ASP A 12 3.09 3.78 5.50
CA ASP A 12 4.37 4.45 5.33
C ASP A 12 5.37 3.58 4.56
N VAL A 13 5.46 2.30 4.88
CA VAL A 13 6.31 1.34 4.16
C VAL A 13 5.89 1.23 2.71
N LYS A 14 4.58 1.08 2.44
CA LYS A 14 4.06 1.00 1.06
C LYS A 14 4.33 2.29 0.28
N ALA A 15 4.12 3.45 0.91
CA ALA A 15 4.40 4.74 0.30
C ALA A 15 5.88 4.91 -0.02
N PHE A 16 6.77 4.46 0.87
CA PHE A 16 8.20 4.49 0.65
C PHE A 16 8.64 3.60 -0.51
N ILE A 17 8.14 2.36 -0.58
CA ILE A 17 8.43 1.45 -1.70
C ILE A 17 7.98 2.07 -3.04
N LYS A 18 6.78 2.67 -3.09
CA LYS A 18 6.29 3.38 -4.29
C LYS A 18 7.16 4.56 -4.69
N LYS A 19 7.71 5.31 -3.73
CA LYS A 19 8.68 6.38 -4.01
C LYS A 19 9.95 5.83 -4.65
N LEU A 20 10.47 4.71 -4.13
CA LEU A 20 11.64 4.06 -4.71
C LEU A 20 11.38 3.58 -6.14
N GLU A 21 10.23 2.96 -6.41
CA GLU A 21 9.81 2.55 -7.77
C GLU A 21 9.74 3.75 -8.72
N PHE A 22 9.16 4.86 -8.27
CA PHE A 22 9.06 6.08 -9.06
C PHE A 22 10.43 6.72 -9.32
N TRP A 23 11.30 6.79 -8.31
CA TRP A 23 12.64 7.36 -8.45
C TRP A 23 13.55 6.50 -9.32
N GLU A 24 13.44 5.18 -9.23
CA GLU A 24 14.14 4.25 -10.11
C GLU A 24 13.78 4.50 -11.58
N GLN A 25 12.48 4.63 -11.88
CA GLN A 25 12.02 4.94 -13.23
C GLN A 25 12.54 6.29 -13.71
N ASN A 26 12.49 7.33 -12.87
CA ASN A 26 13.04 8.65 -13.22
C ASN A 26 14.54 8.56 -13.54
N LEU A 27 15.32 7.81 -12.75
CA LEU A 27 16.74 7.60 -13.03
C LEU A 27 16.99 6.85 -14.34
N ILE A 28 16.15 5.87 -14.68
CA ILE A 28 16.20 5.16 -15.98
C ILE A 28 15.94 6.16 -17.12
N ASP A 29 14.99 7.07 -16.94
CA ASP A 29 14.63 8.10 -17.92
C ASP A 29 15.63 9.29 -17.94
N GLY A 30 16.65 9.26 -17.08
CA GLY A 30 17.66 10.31 -16.94
C GLY A 30 17.19 11.53 -16.15
N ASP A 31 15.98 11.48 -15.58
CA ASP A 31 15.45 12.51 -14.68
C ASP A 31 16.02 12.33 -13.27
N THR A 32 16.76 13.34 -12.82
CA THR A 32 17.40 13.37 -11.51
C THR A 32 16.77 14.36 -10.53
N VAL A 33 15.59 14.92 -10.83
CA VAL A 33 14.96 16.01 -10.05
C VAL A 33 14.79 15.70 -8.55
N HIS A 34 14.67 14.42 -8.18
CA HIS A 34 14.55 13.98 -6.79
C HIS A 34 15.89 13.76 -6.07
N PHE A 35 17.01 13.96 -6.76
CA PHE A 35 18.36 13.82 -6.26
C PHE A 35 19.16 15.11 -6.54
N PRO A 36 18.93 16.20 -5.79
CA PRO A 36 19.50 17.51 -6.08
C PRO A 36 21.03 17.52 -6.18
N ASP A 37 21.71 16.79 -5.29
CA ASP A 37 23.17 16.67 -5.29
C ASP A 37 23.69 15.96 -6.54
N LEU A 38 22.93 14.98 -7.05
CA LEU A 38 23.26 14.27 -8.28
C LEU A 38 23.03 15.16 -9.50
N SER A 39 21.89 15.86 -9.57
CA SER A 39 21.61 16.84 -10.62
C SER A 39 22.68 17.92 -10.70
N GLN A 40 23.14 18.41 -9.54
CA GLN A 40 24.20 19.39 -9.46
C GLN A 40 25.53 18.85 -10.02
N LYS A 41 25.92 17.63 -9.64
CA LYS A 41 27.15 16.99 -10.14
C LYS A 41 27.12 16.77 -11.65
N ILE A 42 25.99 16.31 -12.19
CA ILE A 42 25.83 16.13 -13.65
C ILE A 42 25.97 17.48 -14.37
N SER A 43 25.34 18.53 -13.83
CA SER A 43 25.39 19.88 -14.42
C SER A 43 26.81 20.48 -14.42
N GLN A 44 27.68 20.05 -13.51
CA GLN A 44 29.09 20.48 -13.44
C GLN A 44 29.99 19.80 -14.48
N SER A 45 29.55 18.67 -15.05
CA SER A 45 30.29 17.90 -16.06
C SER A 45 29.46 17.73 -17.36
N PRO A 46 29.08 18.81 -18.05
CA PRO A 46 28.13 18.76 -19.17
C PRO A 46 28.65 18.05 -20.42
N LEU A 47 29.96 17.78 -20.51
CA LEU A 47 30.60 17.05 -21.61
C LEU A 47 30.55 15.52 -21.41
N GLU A 48 30.19 15.05 -20.21
CA GLU A 48 30.04 13.62 -19.92
C GLU A 48 28.55 13.26 -19.91
N SER A 49 28.17 12.22 -20.68
CA SER A 49 26.82 11.69 -20.60
C SER A 49 26.62 10.99 -19.25
N TYR A 50 25.58 11.37 -18.53
CA TYR A 50 25.19 10.71 -17.28
C TYR A 50 24.84 9.23 -17.53
N ASP A 51 25.59 8.32 -16.90
CA ASP A 51 25.25 6.90 -16.83
C ASP A 51 24.48 6.61 -15.53
N SER A 52 23.19 6.28 -15.66
CA SER A 52 22.30 6.07 -14.53
C SER A 52 22.41 4.70 -13.87
N LYS A 53 23.10 3.73 -14.49
CA LYS A 53 23.11 2.32 -14.05
C LYS A 53 23.45 2.14 -12.57
N TYR A 54 24.51 2.81 -12.10
CA TYR A 54 24.95 2.69 -10.72
C TYR A 54 23.89 3.21 -9.72
N HIS A 55 23.26 4.34 -10.02
CA HIS A 55 22.24 4.92 -9.14
C HIS A 55 20.93 4.12 -9.18
N VAL A 56 20.55 3.63 -10.37
CA VAL A 56 19.41 2.71 -10.53
C VAL A 56 19.62 1.44 -9.69
N GLU A 57 20.82 0.85 -9.72
CA GLU A 57 21.16 -0.33 -8.92
C GLU A 57 21.02 -0.06 -7.41
N ILE A 58 21.47 1.11 -6.92
CA ILE A 58 21.30 1.50 -5.52
C ILE A 58 19.81 1.56 -5.13
N VAL A 59 18.99 2.25 -5.94
CA VAL A 59 17.56 2.40 -5.65
C VAL A 59 16.84 1.05 -5.73
N SER A 60 17.15 0.22 -6.74
CA SER A 60 16.56 -1.13 -6.86
C SER A 60 16.94 -2.01 -5.67
N ASN A 61 18.21 -2.02 -5.26
CA ASN A 61 18.64 -2.77 -4.08
C ASN A 61 17.93 -2.30 -2.81
N MET A 62 17.74 -0.99 -2.63
CA MET A 62 17.00 -0.45 -1.49
C MET A 62 15.52 -0.89 -1.53
N LYS A 63 14.88 -0.80 -2.70
CA LYS A 63 13.50 -1.24 -2.93
C LYS A 63 13.31 -2.71 -2.57
N ASP A 64 14.19 -3.57 -3.07
CA ASP A 64 14.10 -5.03 -2.84
C ASP A 64 14.34 -5.38 -1.37
N ASN A 65 15.29 -4.72 -0.72
CA ASN A 65 15.51 -4.88 0.73
C ASN A 65 14.26 -4.50 1.55
N PHE A 66 13.58 -3.41 1.20
CA PHE A 66 12.35 -3.01 1.89
C PHE A 66 11.19 -3.98 1.60
N LYS A 67 11.00 -4.38 0.34
CA LYS A 67 9.98 -5.36 -0.05
C LYS A 67 10.15 -6.69 0.69
N ASN A 68 11.40 -7.16 0.81
CA ASN A 68 11.72 -8.40 1.51
C ASN A 68 11.57 -8.28 3.02
N ARG A 69 12.08 -7.20 3.62
CA ARG A 69 12.01 -6.99 5.08
C ARG A 69 10.58 -6.84 5.59
N PHE A 70 9.70 -6.24 4.78
CA PHE A 70 8.31 -5.96 5.15
C PHE A 70 7.31 -6.78 4.30
N LYS A 71 7.70 -7.99 3.88
CA LYS A 71 6.85 -8.88 3.09
C LYS A 71 5.53 -9.16 3.80
N ASP A 72 5.61 -9.47 5.09
CA ASP A 72 4.44 -9.78 5.93
C ASP A 72 3.45 -8.61 5.98
N PHE A 73 3.92 -7.37 5.95
CA PHE A 73 3.06 -6.18 5.91
C PHE A 73 2.23 -6.11 4.63
N ASN A 74 2.77 -6.58 3.50
CA ASN A 74 1.99 -6.67 2.27
C ASN A 74 0.93 -7.77 2.36
N GLU A 75 1.25 -8.88 3.02
CA GLU A 75 0.35 -10.04 3.18
C GLU A 75 -0.83 -9.72 4.10
N ILE A 76 -0.60 -8.97 5.20
CA ILE A 76 -1.67 -8.62 6.16
C ILE A 76 -2.34 -7.28 5.87
N ALA A 77 -1.85 -6.49 4.91
CA ALA A 77 -2.29 -5.11 4.73
C ALA A 77 -3.81 -4.98 4.53
N ILE A 78 -4.43 -5.87 3.77
CA ILE A 78 -5.87 -5.81 3.51
C ILE A 78 -6.67 -6.14 4.77
N VAL A 79 -6.14 -7.03 5.62
CA VAL A 79 -6.74 -7.39 6.92
C VAL A 79 -6.65 -6.22 7.89
N VAL A 80 -5.47 -5.60 8.00
CA VAL A 80 -5.27 -4.43 8.86
C VAL A 80 -6.12 -3.24 8.41
N GLN A 81 -6.20 -2.99 7.10
CA GLN A 81 -7.07 -1.94 6.56
C GLN A 81 -8.55 -2.19 6.86
N PHE A 82 -8.99 -3.44 6.77
CA PHE A 82 -10.36 -3.81 7.15
C PHE A 82 -10.62 -3.59 8.64
N VAL A 83 -9.69 -3.91 9.53
CA VAL A 83 -9.86 -3.67 10.98
C VAL A 83 -10.01 -2.18 11.29
N VAL A 84 -9.20 -1.33 10.67
CA VAL A 84 -9.23 0.13 10.89
C VAL A 84 -10.39 0.80 10.15
N SER A 85 -10.81 0.24 9.01
CA SER A 85 -11.89 0.78 8.19
C SER A 85 -12.80 -0.35 7.68
N PRO A 86 -13.64 -0.94 8.56
CA PRO A 86 -14.47 -2.10 8.23
C PRO A 86 -15.51 -1.82 7.13
N PHE A 87 -15.74 -0.56 6.82
CA PHE A 87 -16.73 -0.11 5.85
C PHE A 87 -16.17 0.17 4.46
N MET A 88 -14.88 -0.08 4.25
CA MET A 88 -14.27 0.06 2.93
C MET A 88 -14.77 -1.05 1.99
N GLU A 89 -14.86 -0.73 0.71
CA GLU A 89 -15.05 -1.76 -0.31
C GLU A 89 -13.76 -2.59 -0.38
N ILE A 90 -13.89 -3.90 -0.15
CA ILE A 90 -12.78 -4.84 -0.23
C ILE A 90 -13.06 -5.87 -1.32
N ASP A 91 -12.01 -6.28 -2.01
CA ASP A 91 -12.02 -7.49 -2.83
C ASP A 91 -12.12 -8.69 -1.87
N ILE A 92 -13.29 -9.33 -1.85
CA ILE A 92 -13.60 -10.43 -0.95
C ILE A 92 -12.65 -11.62 -1.15
N GLN A 93 -12.28 -11.91 -2.40
CA GLN A 93 -11.40 -13.05 -2.72
C GLN A 93 -9.97 -12.76 -2.25
N GLN A 94 -9.48 -11.55 -2.50
CA GLN A 94 -8.17 -11.12 -2.03
C GLN A 94 -8.09 -11.11 -0.50
N PHE A 95 -9.15 -10.63 0.16
CA PHE A 95 -9.24 -10.59 1.61
C PHE A 95 -9.27 -11.99 2.22
N ALA A 96 -10.16 -12.87 1.75
CA ALA A 96 -10.27 -14.23 2.27
C ALA A 96 -8.97 -15.01 2.06
N THR A 97 -8.29 -14.83 0.92
CA THR A 97 -6.96 -15.40 0.69
C THR A 97 -5.95 -14.90 1.73
N SER A 98 -5.95 -13.60 2.03
CA SER A 98 -5.03 -13.04 3.04
C SER A 98 -5.34 -13.55 4.45
N VAL A 99 -6.61 -13.64 4.83
CA VAL A 99 -7.03 -14.19 6.13
C VAL A 99 -6.64 -15.66 6.26
N THR A 100 -6.97 -16.49 5.27
CA THR A 100 -6.67 -17.93 5.33
C THR A 100 -5.17 -18.24 5.36
N GLN A 101 -4.36 -17.51 4.58
CA GLN A 101 -2.90 -17.67 4.57
C GLN A 101 -2.24 -17.27 5.90
N ASN A 102 -2.80 -16.30 6.61
CA ASN A 102 -2.18 -15.74 7.82
C ASN A 102 -2.80 -16.22 9.14
N LEU A 103 -4.07 -16.66 9.12
CA LEU A 103 -4.88 -17.01 10.29
C LEU A 103 -5.38 -18.47 10.27
N SER A 104 -5.07 -19.23 9.21
CA SER A 104 -5.44 -20.65 9.05
C SER A 104 -6.96 -20.92 9.10
N GLU A 105 -7.76 -20.01 8.54
CA GLU A 105 -9.21 -20.16 8.44
C GLU A 105 -9.68 -20.83 7.13
N ASP A 106 -10.97 -21.19 7.07
CA ASP A 106 -11.61 -21.73 5.86
C ASP A 106 -12.02 -20.60 4.90
N ILE A 107 -11.58 -20.70 3.64
CA ILE A 107 -11.73 -19.60 2.67
C ILE A 107 -13.20 -19.32 2.35
N ALA A 108 -14.02 -20.36 2.19
CA ALA A 108 -15.42 -20.21 1.81
C ALA A 108 -16.25 -19.62 2.96
N ALA A 109 -15.96 -20.03 4.20
CA ALA A 109 -16.56 -19.46 5.39
C ALA A 109 -16.22 -17.96 5.53
N THR A 110 -14.94 -17.60 5.37
CA THR A 110 -14.50 -16.20 5.44
C THR A 110 -15.17 -15.34 4.35
N GLU A 111 -15.25 -15.81 3.10
CA GLU A 111 -15.94 -15.08 2.03
C GLU A 111 -17.41 -14.79 2.38
N MET A 112 -18.13 -15.79 2.88
CA MET A 112 -19.54 -15.66 3.25
C MET A 112 -19.75 -14.71 4.43
N GLU A 113 -18.87 -14.76 5.43
CA GLU A 113 -18.91 -13.87 6.59
C GLU A 113 -18.69 -12.41 6.18
N VAL A 114 -17.69 -12.15 5.32
CA VAL A 114 -17.41 -10.81 4.80
C VAL A 114 -18.59 -10.27 3.98
N ILE A 115 -19.21 -11.10 3.13
CA ILE A 115 -20.41 -10.72 2.36
C ILE A 115 -21.57 -10.36 3.30
N ALA A 116 -21.81 -11.19 4.31
CA ALA A 116 -22.86 -10.93 5.30
C ALA A 116 -22.62 -9.60 6.02
N PHE A 117 -21.38 -9.36 6.46
CA PHE A 117 -20.97 -8.13 7.13
C PHE A 117 -21.16 -6.89 6.25
N GLN A 118 -20.71 -6.91 4.99
CA GLN A 118 -20.89 -5.79 4.06
C GLN A 118 -22.36 -5.49 3.77
N ASN A 119 -23.20 -6.52 3.68
CA ASN A 119 -24.64 -6.37 3.47
C ASN A 119 -25.34 -5.78 4.70
N GLU A 120 -25.02 -6.27 5.89
CA GLU A 120 -25.54 -5.74 7.14
C GLU A 120 -25.19 -4.26 7.29
N PHE A 121 -23.95 -3.88 6.98
CA PHE A 121 -23.52 -2.50 7.02
C PHE A 121 -24.30 -1.60 6.03
N LYS A 122 -24.49 -2.04 4.78
CA LYS A 122 -25.29 -1.28 3.80
C LYS A 122 -26.68 -0.98 4.34
N ILE A 123 -27.31 -1.96 4.98
CA ILE A 123 -28.64 -1.80 5.59
C ILE A 123 -28.60 -0.77 6.74
N ILE A 124 -27.61 -0.86 7.63
CA ILE A 124 -27.44 0.09 8.74
C ILE A 124 -27.22 1.51 8.21
N SER A 125 -26.34 1.69 7.23
CA SER A 125 -26.06 2.99 6.60
C SER A 125 -27.31 3.62 5.98
N LEU A 126 -28.13 2.81 5.28
CA LEU A 126 -29.41 3.26 4.72
C LEU A 126 -30.40 3.68 5.82
N LYS A 127 -30.50 2.92 6.92
CA LYS A 127 -31.37 3.27 8.06
C LYS A 127 -30.96 4.60 8.69
N TYR A 128 -29.67 4.84 8.89
CA TYR A 128 -29.17 6.13 9.42
C TYR A 128 -29.47 7.29 8.48
N LYS A 129 -29.28 7.11 7.16
CA LYS A 129 -29.61 8.13 6.17
C LYS A 129 -31.11 8.45 6.17
N MET A 130 -31.98 7.44 6.23
CA MET A 130 -33.42 7.64 6.36
C MET A 130 -33.75 8.41 7.63
N TYR A 131 -33.19 8.02 8.79
CA TYR A 131 -33.43 8.72 10.05
C TYR A 131 -33.11 10.21 9.93
N LEU A 132 -31.95 10.58 9.39
CA LEU A 132 -31.56 11.99 9.19
C LEU A 132 -32.46 12.76 8.22
N VAL A 133 -33.03 12.09 7.22
CA VAL A 133 -33.97 12.70 6.26
C VAL A 133 -35.36 12.91 6.88
N PHE A 134 -35.84 11.98 7.70
CA PHE A 134 -37.16 12.07 8.35
C PHE A 134 -37.14 12.81 9.70
N SER A 135 -35.97 13.25 10.17
CA SER A 135 -35.80 14.08 11.39
C SER A 135 -35.80 15.59 11.11
N LYS A 136 -36.04 16.01 9.87
CA LYS A 136 -36.21 17.41 9.45
C LYS A 136 -37.66 17.66 9.06
#